data_AF-A0A9R0SA30-F1
#
_entry.id   AF-A0A9R0SA30-F1
#
_cell.length_a   1.000
_cell.length_b   1.000
_cell.length_c   1.000
_cell.angle_alpha   90.00
_cell.angle_beta   90.00
_cell.angle_gamma   90.00
#
_symmetry.space_group_name_H-M   'P 1'
#
loop_
_entity.id
_entity.type
_entity.pdbx_description
1 polymer ?
#
loop_
_entity_poly.entity_id
_entity_poly.type
_entity_poly.pdbx_seq_one_letter_code
_entity_poly.pdbx_strand_id
1 'polypeptide(L)'
;MMGLGLGDPPADYGSIMAVGLFVALMCICIIVGHLLEENRWMNESTTALLLGLGAGTVILFASSGKNSRLMVFSEDLFFIYLLPPIIFNAGFQVKKKQFFRNFMTITLFAVVGTLISFSIISLGAMGLISRLNIGSLELGDYLALGAIFSATDSVCTLQVLNQDETPFLYSLVFGEGVVNDATSVVLFNAIQNFDLGNFSSLKFLQFIGNFLYLFGASTFLGVASGLLSAYVIKKLYFGRHSTDREVAIMMLMAYLSYMLAELLDLSGILTVFFCGIVMSHYTWHNVTESMPSPRCHSSLRRFSFSMLAWMHWI
;
A
#
# COMPACT_ATOMS: atom_id res chain seq x y z
N MET A 1 -52.25 32.27 -14.64
CA MET A 1 -52.43 31.02 -13.87
C MET A 1 -52.14 29.89 -14.85
N MET A 2 -51.10 29.08 -14.78
CA MET A 2 -50.34 28.53 -13.66
C MET A 2 -48.83 28.56 -14.00
N GLY A 3 -48.02 29.12 -13.11
CA GLY A 3 -46.59 28.80 -13.09
C GLY A 3 -46.46 27.38 -12.56
N LEU A 4 -46.04 26.45 -13.42
CA LEU A 4 -45.62 25.12 -13.02
C LEU A 4 -44.37 25.27 -12.16
N GLY A 5 -44.57 25.27 -10.84
CA GLY A 5 -43.51 25.10 -9.87
C GLY A 5 -42.88 23.73 -10.07
N LEU A 6 -41.84 23.67 -10.89
CA LEU A 6 -40.82 22.64 -10.80
C LEU A 6 -40.18 22.84 -9.43
N GLY A 7 -40.73 22.17 -8.42
CA GLY A 7 -40.13 22.11 -7.10
C GLY A 7 -38.71 21.59 -7.27
N ASP A 8 -37.76 22.28 -6.63
CA ASP A 8 -36.37 21.85 -6.62
C ASP A 8 -36.31 20.37 -6.22
N PRO A 9 -35.59 19.52 -6.98
CA PRO A 9 -35.54 18.10 -6.70
C PRO A 9 -35.01 17.89 -5.27
N PRO A 10 -35.58 16.95 -4.50
CA PRO A 10 -35.08 16.64 -3.15
C PRO A 10 -33.59 16.33 -3.19
N ALA A 11 -32.82 16.79 -2.19
CA ALA A 11 -31.37 16.64 -2.12
C ALA A 11 -30.88 15.17 -2.35
N ASP A 12 -31.71 14.18 -2.01
CA ASP A 12 -31.42 12.75 -2.23
C ASP A 12 -31.31 12.34 -3.70
N TYR A 13 -32.01 13.01 -4.63
CA TYR A 13 -31.93 12.67 -6.06
C TYR A 13 -30.57 13.00 -6.67
N GLY A 14 -29.93 14.07 -6.22
CA GLY A 14 -28.58 14.44 -6.65
C GLY A 14 -27.56 13.38 -6.24
N SER A 15 -27.67 12.89 -5.00
CA SER A 15 -26.84 11.82 -4.45
C SER A 15 -27.03 10.51 -5.22
N ILE A 16 -28.28 10.12 -5.49
CA ILE A 16 -28.62 8.90 -6.24
C ILE A 16 -28.09 8.97 -7.68
N MET A 17 -28.27 10.10 -8.37
CA MET A 17 -27.75 10.27 -9.72
C MET A 17 -26.22 10.23 -9.77
N ALA A 18 -25.55 10.82 -8.79
CA ALA A 18 -24.09 10.82 -8.75
C ALA A 18 -23.52 9.43 -8.43
N VAL A 19 -24.13 8.68 -7.51
CA VAL A 19 -23.77 7.27 -7.24
C VAL A 19 -24.06 6.41 -8.47
N GLY A 20 -25.21 6.60 -9.14
CA GLY A 20 -25.54 5.89 -10.38
C GLY A 20 -24.54 6.16 -11.50
N LEU A 21 -24.09 7.42 -11.64
CA LEU A 21 -23.06 7.82 -12.60
C LEU A 21 -21.71 7.17 -12.26
N PHE A 22 -21.29 7.21 -10.99
CA PHE A 22 -20.07 6.55 -10.52
C PHE A 22 -20.06 5.05 -10.83
N VAL A 23 -21.15 4.35 -10.51
CA VAL A 23 -21.30 2.92 -10.78
C VAL A 23 -21.28 2.64 -12.29
N ALA A 24 -21.97 3.44 -13.10
CA ALA A 24 -21.96 3.28 -14.56
C ALA A 24 -20.55 3.47 -15.14
N LEU A 25 -19.79 4.46 -14.66
CA LEU A 25 -18.42 4.69 -15.06
C LEU A 25 -17.48 3.57 -14.63
N MET A 26 -17.64 3.05 -13.41
CA MET A 26 -16.90 1.86 -12.96
C MET A 26 -17.19 0.66 -13.86
N CYS A 27 -18.46 0.39 -14.20
CA CYS A 27 -18.81 -0.68 -15.14
C CYS A 27 -18.20 -0.48 -16.53
N ILE A 28 -18.18 0.76 -17.05
CA ILE A 28 -17.53 1.07 -18.34
C ILE A 28 -16.01 0.86 -18.24
N CYS A 29 -15.37 1.31 -17.16
CA CYS A 29 -13.95 1.08 -16.93
C CYS A 29 -13.63 -0.41 -16.87
N ILE A 30 -14.46 -1.20 -16.20
CA ILE A 30 -14.32 -2.66 -16.12
C ILE A 30 -14.40 -3.28 -17.52
N ILE A 31 -15.42 -2.93 -18.30
CA ILE A 31 -15.63 -3.48 -19.65
C ILE A 31 -14.49 -3.08 -20.60
N VAL A 32 -14.10 -1.81 -20.58
CA VAL A 32 -13.01 -1.28 -21.43
C VAL A 32 -11.66 -1.86 -21.00
N GLY A 33 -11.42 -2.03 -19.70
CA GLY A 33 -10.25 -2.71 -19.17
C GLY A 33 -10.15 -4.14 -19.71
N HIS A 34 -11.24 -4.90 -19.67
CA HIS A 34 -11.27 -6.27 -20.21
C HIS A 34 -11.04 -6.33 -21.73
N LEU A 35 -11.62 -5.39 -22.48
CA LEU A 35 -11.42 -5.29 -23.93
C LEU A 35 -9.98 -4.92 -24.29
N LEU A 36 -9.32 -4.12 -23.45
CA LEU A 36 -7.92 -3.73 -23.64
C LEU A 36 -6.93 -4.78 -23.14
N GLU A 37 -7.35 -5.70 -22.27
CA GLU A 37 -6.57 -6.84 -21.78
C GLU A 37 -6.10 -7.75 -22.93
N GLU A 38 -6.87 -7.80 -24.03
CA GLU A 38 -6.51 -8.55 -25.23
C GLU A 38 -5.32 -7.91 -25.98
N ASN A 39 -4.98 -6.66 -25.68
CA ASN A 39 -3.92 -5.91 -26.36
C ASN A 39 -2.61 -5.92 -25.56
N ARG A 40 -1.61 -6.67 -26.05
CA ARG A 40 -0.30 -6.91 -25.40
C ARG A 40 0.56 -5.68 -25.05
N TRP A 41 0.13 -4.47 -25.41
CA TRP A 41 0.93 -3.25 -25.35
C TRP A 41 0.66 -2.39 -24.12
N MET A 42 -0.40 -2.67 -23.35
CA MET A 42 -0.79 -1.87 -22.18
C MET A 42 -0.76 -2.73 -20.92
N ASN A 43 0.00 -2.27 -19.91
CA ASN A 43 -0.08 -2.83 -18.57
C ASN A 43 -1.43 -2.47 -17.93
N GLU A 44 -1.93 -3.34 -17.06
CA GLU A 44 -3.20 -3.15 -16.35
C GLU A 44 -3.24 -1.83 -15.57
N SER A 45 -2.17 -1.50 -14.84
CA SER A 45 -2.08 -0.25 -14.08
C SER A 45 -2.08 1.00 -14.98
N THR A 46 -1.46 0.93 -16.16
CA THR A 46 -1.54 2.04 -17.14
C THR A 46 -2.95 2.19 -17.69
N THR A 47 -3.64 1.08 -17.95
CA THR A 47 -5.02 1.05 -18.43
C THR A 47 -5.98 1.62 -17.39
N ALA A 48 -5.85 1.19 -16.13
CA ALA A 48 -6.64 1.68 -15.02
C ALA A 48 -6.42 3.19 -14.79
N LEU A 49 -5.18 3.67 -14.86
CA LEU A 49 -4.86 5.09 -14.70
C LEU A 49 -5.44 5.95 -15.82
N LEU A 50 -5.32 5.51 -17.08
CA LEU A 50 -5.91 6.20 -18.23
C LEU A 50 -7.44 6.19 -18.17
N LEU A 51 -8.05 5.09 -17.74
CA LEU A 51 -9.49 4.97 -17.53
C LEU A 51 -9.99 5.87 -16.41
N GLY A 52 -9.30 5.89 -15.27
CA GLY A 52 -9.61 6.79 -14.15
C GLY A 52 -9.51 8.26 -14.56
N LEU A 53 -8.48 8.63 -15.32
CA LEU A 53 -8.31 9.99 -15.85
C LEU A 53 -9.41 10.32 -16.88
N GLY A 54 -9.73 9.39 -17.78
CA GLY A 54 -10.81 9.53 -18.76
C GLY A 54 -12.18 9.68 -18.11
N ALA A 55 -12.51 8.83 -17.15
CA ALA A 55 -13.72 8.92 -16.34
C ALA A 55 -13.78 10.27 -15.60
N GLY A 56 -12.72 10.63 -14.88
CA GLY A 56 -12.63 11.89 -14.14
C GLY A 56 -12.83 13.12 -15.02
N THR A 57 -12.24 13.14 -16.21
CA THR A 57 -12.42 14.26 -17.16
C THR A 57 -13.85 14.34 -17.70
N VAL A 58 -14.45 13.22 -18.12
CA VAL A 58 -15.85 13.18 -18.58
C VAL A 58 -16.80 13.71 -17.51
N ILE A 59 -16.57 13.35 -16.25
CA ILE A 59 -17.41 13.77 -15.12
C ILE A 59 -17.21 15.25 -14.81
N LEU A 60 -15.96 15.74 -14.88
CA LEU A 60 -15.66 17.16 -14.68
C LEU A 60 -16.38 18.04 -15.72
N PHE A 61 -16.38 17.59 -16.99
CA PHE A 61 -17.14 18.25 -18.05
C PHE A 61 -18.67 18.13 -17.85
N ALA A 62 -19.18 16.93 -17.54
CA ALA A 62 -20.61 16.70 -17.33
C ALA A 62 -21.17 17.47 -16.12
N SER A 63 -20.36 17.63 -15.07
CA SER A 63 -20.74 18.31 -13.83
C SER A 63 -20.56 19.83 -13.86
N SER A 64 -19.99 20.41 -14.92
CA SER A 64 -19.65 21.85 -15.00
C SER A 64 -18.91 22.37 -13.75
N GLY A 65 -18.05 21.54 -13.14
CA GLY A 65 -17.24 21.87 -11.97
C GLY A 65 -17.98 22.01 -10.62
N LYS A 66 -19.28 21.67 -10.52
CA LYS A 66 -20.07 21.88 -9.28
C LYS A 66 -20.05 20.70 -8.29
N ASN A 67 -19.86 19.46 -8.74
CA ASN A 67 -19.85 18.25 -7.89
C ASN A 67 -18.48 17.56 -7.82
N SER A 68 -17.38 18.31 -7.83
CA SER A 68 -16.01 17.75 -7.77
C SER A 68 -15.73 16.94 -6.50
N ARG A 69 -16.52 17.10 -5.44
CA ARG A 69 -16.37 16.38 -4.16
C ARG A 69 -17.05 15.01 -4.11
N LEU A 70 -17.89 14.67 -5.08
CA LEU A 70 -18.68 13.43 -5.05
C LEU A 70 -17.85 12.16 -5.31
N MET A 71 -16.60 12.31 -5.76
CA MET A 71 -15.67 11.21 -6.02
C MET A 71 -14.27 11.48 -5.46
N VAL A 72 -14.19 12.14 -4.31
CA VAL A 72 -12.93 12.15 -3.56
C VAL A 72 -12.79 10.78 -2.92
N PHE A 73 -11.94 9.94 -3.50
CA PHE A 73 -11.53 8.70 -2.87
C PHE A 73 -10.79 9.04 -1.59
N SER A 74 -11.27 8.53 -0.46
CA SER A 74 -10.63 8.77 0.82
C SER A 74 -9.39 7.89 0.93
N GLU A 75 -8.23 8.54 1.05
CA GLU A 75 -6.93 7.90 1.29
C GLU A 75 -6.98 6.99 2.53
N ASP A 76 -7.70 7.41 3.57
CA ASP A 76 -7.89 6.64 4.80
C ASP A 76 -8.51 5.26 4.53
N LEU A 77 -9.50 5.18 3.63
CA LEU A 77 -10.11 3.89 3.29
C LEU A 77 -9.09 2.96 2.61
N PHE A 78 -8.20 3.53 1.79
CA PHE A 78 -7.15 2.75 1.13
C PHE A 78 -6.14 2.19 2.13
N PHE A 79 -5.58 3.05 2.97
CA PHE A 79 -4.58 2.64 3.95
C PHE A 79 -5.16 1.70 5.01
N ILE A 80 -6.41 1.87 5.43
CA ILE A 80 -7.02 1.05 6.47
C ILE A 80 -7.57 -0.28 5.92
N TYR A 81 -8.20 -0.29 4.74
CA TYR A 81 -8.91 -1.48 4.25
C TYR A 81 -8.21 -2.20 3.09
N LEU A 82 -7.55 -1.49 2.18
CA LEU A 82 -6.98 -2.10 0.98
C LEU A 82 -5.52 -2.52 1.21
N LEU A 83 -4.72 -1.67 1.84
CA LEU A 83 -3.29 -1.87 1.99
C LEU A 83 -2.90 -3.08 2.89
N PRO A 84 -3.50 -3.29 4.08
CA PRO A 84 -3.05 -4.36 4.98
C PRO A 84 -3.18 -5.77 4.39
N PRO A 85 -4.30 -6.15 3.73
CA PRO A 85 -4.41 -7.44 3.04
C PRO A 85 -3.35 -7.66 1.97
N ILE A 86 -3.03 -6.63 1.18
CA ILE A 86 -2.06 -6.70 0.09
C ILE A 86 -0.68 -7.03 0.64
N ILE A 87 -0.25 -6.25 1.63
CA ILE A 87 1.06 -6.40 2.28
C ILE A 87 1.15 -7.72 3.05
N PHE A 88 0.06 -8.14 3.71
CA PHE A 88 0.00 -9.44 4.37
C PHE A 88 0.19 -10.59 3.38
N ASN A 89 -0.56 -10.58 2.27
CA ASN A 89 -0.47 -11.61 1.24
C ASN A 89 0.94 -11.67 0.65
N ALA A 90 1.55 -10.51 0.36
CA ALA A 90 2.92 -10.44 -0.12
C ALA A 90 3.90 -11.04 0.90
N GLY A 91 3.85 -10.62 2.17
CA GLY A 91 4.69 -11.18 3.24
C GLY A 91 4.47 -12.68 3.45
N PHE A 92 3.25 -13.16 3.30
CA PHE A 92 2.92 -14.57 3.42
C PHE A 92 3.53 -15.42 2.30
N GLN A 93 3.55 -14.90 1.07
CA GLN A 93 4.06 -15.60 -0.11
C GLN A 93 5.59 -15.53 -0.24
N VAL A 94 6.25 -14.49 0.29
CA VAL A 94 7.70 -14.26 0.11
C VAL A 94 8.56 -15.48 0.44
N LYS A 95 9.55 -15.77 -0.42
CA LYS A 95 10.53 -16.84 -0.21
C LYS A 95 11.54 -16.45 0.88
N LYS A 96 11.12 -16.62 2.14
CA LYS A 96 11.81 -16.21 3.38
C LYS A 96 13.32 -16.44 3.38
N LYS A 97 13.78 -17.63 2.97
CA LYS A 97 15.22 -17.96 2.94
C LYS A 97 16.01 -17.03 2.03
N GLN A 98 15.46 -16.68 0.87
CA GLN A 98 16.10 -15.75 -0.07
C GLN A 98 16.03 -14.32 0.44
N PHE A 99 14.88 -13.92 1.02
CA PHE A 99 14.69 -12.60 1.60
C PHE A 99 15.70 -12.32 2.73
N PHE A 100 15.77 -13.19 3.74
CA PHE A 100 16.69 -13.00 4.86
C PHE A 100 18.17 -13.13 4.47
N ARG A 101 18.50 -13.94 3.47
CA ARG A 101 19.88 -14.03 2.95
C ARG A 101 20.36 -12.71 2.32
N ASN A 102 19.45 -11.97 1.70
CA ASN A 102 19.76 -10.72 1.00
C ASN A 102 19.22 -9.48 1.73
N PHE A 103 18.82 -9.63 2.99
CA PHE A 103 18.19 -8.57 3.76
C PHE A 103 19.04 -7.30 3.83
N MET A 104 20.35 -7.46 4.03
CA MET A 104 21.27 -6.31 4.04
C MET A 104 21.29 -5.57 2.71
N THR A 105 21.20 -6.27 1.58
CA THR A 105 21.13 -5.66 0.25
C THR A 105 19.82 -4.91 0.05
N ILE A 106 18.70 -5.48 0.52
CA ILE A 106 17.38 -4.85 0.47
C ILE A 106 17.39 -3.55 1.28
N THR A 107 17.83 -3.61 2.55
CA THR A 107 17.91 -2.44 3.42
C THR A 107 18.89 -1.39 2.89
N LEU A 108 20.02 -1.81 2.29
CA LEU A 108 20.97 -0.90 1.69
C LEU A 108 20.36 -0.15 0.49
N PHE A 109 19.70 -0.86 -0.43
CA PHE A 109 19.02 -0.21 -1.55
C PHE A 109 17.90 0.71 -1.09
N ALA A 110 17.10 0.26 -0.13
CA ALA A 110 16.01 1.05 0.42
C ALA A 110 16.51 2.33 1.09
N VAL A 111 17.52 2.26 1.97
CA VAL A 111 17.98 3.43 2.74
C VAL A 111 18.92 4.31 1.93
N VAL A 112 19.92 3.73 1.25
CA VAL A 112 20.89 4.52 0.49
C VAL A 112 20.28 5.03 -0.80
N GLY A 113 19.47 4.20 -1.49
CA GLY A 113 18.78 4.59 -2.71
C GLY A 113 17.78 5.72 -2.49
N THR A 114 17.04 5.71 -1.37
CA THR A 114 16.15 6.82 -1.01
C THR A 114 16.90 8.08 -0.67
N LEU A 115 17.97 8.02 0.12
CA LEU A 115 18.77 9.20 0.44
C LEU A 115 19.40 9.84 -0.81
N ILE A 116 19.83 9.02 -1.77
CA ILE A 116 20.33 9.50 -3.08
C ILE A 116 19.18 10.16 -3.85
N SER A 117 18.04 9.48 -3.97
CA SER A 117 16.88 9.97 -4.71
C SER A 117 16.36 11.28 -4.11
N PHE A 118 16.21 11.33 -2.79
CA PHE A 118 15.89 12.51 -2.01
C PHE A 118 16.82 13.68 -2.34
N SER A 119 18.13 13.45 -2.31
CA SER A 119 19.11 14.51 -2.54
C SER A 119 19.01 15.05 -3.97
N ILE A 120 18.89 14.17 -4.96
CA ILE A 120 18.79 14.54 -6.37
C ILE A 120 17.49 15.30 -6.63
N ILE A 121 16.36 14.80 -6.13
CA ILE A 121 15.04 15.41 -6.34
C ILE A 121 14.96 16.77 -5.63
N SER A 122 15.43 16.88 -4.39
CA SER A 122 15.42 18.15 -3.66
C SER A 122 16.25 19.23 -4.37
N LEU A 123 17.47 18.89 -4.79
CA LEU A 123 18.34 19.82 -5.52
C LEU A 123 17.79 20.14 -6.91
N GLY A 124 17.23 19.14 -7.60
CA GLY A 124 16.59 19.32 -8.91
C GLY A 124 15.37 20.22 -8.83
N ALA A 125 14.52 20.05 -7.81
CA ALA A 125 13.35 20.89 -7.56
C ALA A 125 13.75 22.33 -7.25
N MET A 126 14.77 22.54 -6.41
CA MET A 126 15.33 23.86 -6.13
C MET A 126 15.84 24.53 -7.42
N GLY A 127 16.53 23.79 -8.28
CA GLY A 127 17.03 24.31 -9.56
C GLY A 127 15.94 24.59 -10.60
N LEU A 128 14.91 23.75 -10.68
CA LEU A 128 13.85 23.85 -11.68
C LEU A 128 12.80 24.89 -11.30
N ILE A 129 12.29 24.87 -10.06
CA ILE A 129 11.23 25.77 -9.60
C ILE A 129 11.73 27.21 -9.55
N SER A 130 12.98 27.42 -9.11
CA SER A 130 13.61 28.75 -9.15
C SER A 130 13.75 29.31 -10.57
N ARG A 131 13.93 28.46 -11.58
CA ARG A 131 13.97 28.86 -13.01
C ARG A 131 12.59 29.18 -13.57
N LEU A 132 11.56 28.52 -13.07
CA LEU A 132 10.18 28.66 -13.57
C LEU A 132 9.43 29.85 -12.95
N ASN A 133 10.01 30.57 -11.97
CA ASN A 133 9.37 31.67 -11.23
C ASN A 133 8.01 31.28 -10.61
N ILE A 134 7.82 30.00 -10.28
CA ILE A 134 6.61 29.49 -9.63
C ILE A 134 6.77 29.70 -8.11
N GLY A 135 6.58 30.95 -7.67
CA GLY A 135 6.60 31.32 -6.24
C GLY A 135 7.96 31.16 -5.55
N SER A 136 8.06 31.73 -4.34
CA SER A 136 9.20 31.54 -3.45
C SER A 136 8.90 30.43 -2.46
N LEU A 137 9.43 29.23 -2.71
CA LEU A 137 9.42 28.13 -1.74
C LEU A 137 10.63 28.24 -0.81
N GLU A 138 10.45 27.84 0.45
CA GLU A 138 11.54 27.78 1.42
C GLU A 138 12.40 26.52 1.23
N LEU A 139 13.58 26.49 1.85
CA LEU A 139 14.46 25.31 1.78
C LEU A 139 13.75 24.04 2.29
N GLY A 140 12.93 24.18 3.34
CA GLY A 140 12.15 23.08 3.90
C GLY A 140 11.18 22.46 2.89
N ASP A 141 10.56 23.26 2.02
CA ASP A 141 9.61 22.79 1.02
C ASP A 141 10.30 21.93 -0.04
N TYR A 142 11.49 22.34 -0.52
CA TYR A 142 12.25 21.56 -1.49
C TYR A 142 12.71 20.21 -0.92
N LEU A 143 13.13 20.20 0.35
CA LEU A 143 13.51 18.97 1.05
C LEU A 143 12.28 18.08 1.27
N ALA A 144 11.16 18.64 1.74
CA ALA A 144 9.92 17.90 1.92
C ALA A 144 9.47 17.24 0.61
N LEU A 145 9.56 17.97 -0.51
CA LEU A 145 9.27 17.46 -1.85
C LEU A 145 10.19 16.29 -2.21
N GLY A 146 11.50 16.42 -1.97
CA GLY A 146 12.42 15.30 -2.18
C GLY A 146 12.11 14.08 -1.31
N ALA A 147 11.65 14.27 -0.07
CA ALA A 147 11.33 13.16 0.82
C ALA A 147 10.08 12.41 0.34
N ILE A 148 9.03 13.14 -0.02
CA ILE A 148 7.78 12.57 -0.56
C ILE A 148 8.04 11.81 -1.86
N PHE A 149 8.79 12.40 -2.80
CA PHE A 149 9.05 11.76 -4.10
C PHE A 149 10.18 10.71 -4.08
N SER A 150 10.87 10.53 -2.95
CA SER A 150 11.87 9.46 -2.81
C SER A 150 11.26 8.07 -2.58
N ALA A 151 10.02 8.02 -2.09
CA ALA A 151 9.25 6.80 -1.96
C ALA A 151 8.87 6.24 -3.34
N THR A 152 9.25 4.99 -3.60
CA THR A 152 8.95 4.29 -4.86
C THR A 152 7.79 3.33 -4.67
N ASP A 153 6.75 3.46 -5.49
CA ASP A 153 5.68 2.46 -5.53
C ASP A 153 6.15 1.19 -6.24
N SER A 154 6.39 0.15 -5.46
CA SER A 154 6.77 -1.17 -5.97
C SER A 154 5.59 -1.96 -6.53
N VAL A 155 4.33 -1.60 -6.23
CA VAL A 155 3.13 -2.40 -6.56
C VAL A 155 3.00 -2.60 -8.07
N CYS A 156 3.13 -1.53 -8.87
CA CYS A 156 3.06 -1.63 -10.34
C CYS A 156 4.13 -2.56 -10.92
N THR A 157 5.35 -2.51 -10.37
CA THR A 157 6.43 -3.39 -10.85
C THR A 157 6.20 -4.85 -10.45
N LEU A 158 5.60 -5.08 -9.30
CA LEU A 158 5.29 -6.42 -8.80
C LEU A 158 4.16 -7.09 -9.57
N GLN A 159 3.26 -6.34 -10.20
CA GLN A 159 2.23 -6.89 -11.11
C GLN A 159 2.84 -7.53 -12.34
N VAL A 160 3.97 -7.02 -12.83
CA VAL A 160 4.68 -7.56 -14.00
C VAL A 160 5.63 -8.70 -13.60
N LEU A 161 6.13 -8.69 -12.36
CA LEU A 161 7.08 -9.68 -11.87
C LEU A 161 6.38 -10.95 -11.40
N ASN A 162 6.70 -12.08 -12.03
CA ASN A 162 6.26 -13.38 -11.57
C ASN A 162 7.17 -13.90 -10.43
N GLN A 163 6.58 -14.14 -9.27
CA GLN A 163 7.28 -14.63 -8.08
C GLN A 163 7.85 -16.06 -8.24
N ASP A 164 7.24 -16.88 -9.10
CA ASP A 164 7.72 -18.25 -9.34
C ASP A 164 8.97 -18.25 -10.23
N GLU A 165 8.98 -17.42 -11.27
CA GLU A 165 10.08 -17.28 -12.22
C GLU A 165 11.26 -16.48 -11.64
N THR A 166 10.97 -15.35 -10.96
CA THR A 166 12.00 -14.41 -10.48
C THR A 166 11.88 -14.09 -8.99
N PRO A 167 11.90 -15.10 -8.09
CA PRO A 167 11.65 -14.91 -6.67
C PRO A 167 12.64 -13.98 -5.96
N PHE A 168 13.89 -13.93 -6.46
CA PHE A 168 14.91 -13.05 -5.91
C PHE A 168 14.59 -11.59 -6.21
N LEU A 169 14.26 -11.26 -7.46
CA LEU A 169 13.94 -9.90 -7.88
C LEU A 169 12.64 -9.43 -7.22
N TYR A 170 11.61 -10.28 -7.20
CA TYR A 170 10.34 -10.00 -6.52
C TYR A 170 10.57 -9.64 -5.03
N SER A 171 11.34 -10.46 -4.31
CA SER A 171 11.60 -10.22 -2.88
C SER A 171 12.43 -8.95 -2.65
N LEU A 172 13.33 -8.62 -3.59
CA LEU A 172 14.20 -7.45 -3.50
C LEU A 172 13.43 -6.16 -3.76
N VAL A 173 12.65 -6.10 -4.83
CA VAL A 173 11.82 -4.93 -5.20
C VAL A 173 10.73 -4.67 -4.17
N PHE A 174 10.03 -5.73 -3.74
CA PHE A 174 9.03 -5.60 -2.68
C PHE A 174 9.65 -5.10 -1.37
N GLY A 175 10.75 -5.73 -0.93
CA GLY A 175 11.41 -5.37 0.32
C GLY A 175 11.99 -3.96 0.27
N GLU A 176 12.51 -3.54 -0.89
CA GLU A 176 13.01 -2.19 -1.10
C GLU A 176 11.89 -1.17 -0.94
N GLY A 177 10.75 -1.35 -1.61
CA GLY A 177 9.60 -0.45 -1.48
C GLY A 177 9.09 -0.30 -0.05
N VAL A 178 8.92 -1.41 0.69
CA VAL A 178 8.43 -1.34 2.09
C VAL A 178 9.40 -0.61 3.02
N VAL A 179 10.71 -0.85 2.88
CA VAL A 179 11.71 -0.17 3.72
C VAL A 179 11.93 1.26 3.26
N ASN A 180 11.79 1.53 1.97
CA ASN A 180 11.82 2.85 1.38
C ASN A 180 10.71 3.72 1.99
N ASP A 181 9.46 3.26 1.99
CA ASP A 181 8.33 3.99 2.57
C ASP A 181 8.61 4.44 4.00
N ALA A 182 9.10 3.53 4.85
CA ALA A 182 9.49 3.86 6.22
C ALA A 182 10.62 4.90 6.27
N THR A 183 11.63 4.77 5.40
CA THR A 183 12.75 5.72 5.32
C THR A 183 12.28 7.11 4.92
N SER A 184 11.38 7.21 3.93
CA SER A 184 10.82 8.48 3.46
C SER A 184 10.03 9.21 4.55
N VAL A 185 9.26 8.48 5.36
CA VAL A 185 8.51 9.02 6.51
C VAL A 185 9.47 9.55 7.59
N VAL A 186 10.54 8.81 7.91
CA VAL A 186 11.56 9.29 8.87
C VAL A 186 12.22 10.56 8.34
N LEU A 187 12.51 10.61 7.04
CA LEU A 187 13.13 11.75 6.39
C LEU A 187 12.22 12.98 6.40
N PHE A 188 10.94 12.80 6.06
CA PHE A 188 9.94 13.85 6.11
C PHE A 188 9.75 14.41 7.53
N ASN A 189 9.64 13.53 8.54
CA ASN A 189 9.58 13.94 9.95
C ASN A 189 10.86 14.66 10.40
N ALA A 190 12.03 14.24 9.92
CA ALA A 190 13.29 14.92 10.22
C ALA A 190 13.34 16.34 9.64
N ILE A 191 12.75 16.54 8.45
CA ILE A 191 12.66 17.85 7.78
C ILE A 191 11.68 18.77 8.50
N GLN A 192 10.53 18.27 8.96
CA GLN A 192 9.60 19.10 9.75
C GLN A 192 10.21 19.57 11.08
N ASN A 193 11.09 18.77 11.67
CA ASN A 193 11.81 19.09 12.89
C ASN A 193 13.16 19.79 12.62
N PHE A 194 13.38 20.22 11.39
CA PHE A 194 14.61 20.85 10.94
C PHE A 194 14.60 22.34 11.28
N ASP A 195 15.43 22.72 12.24
CA ASP A 195 15.70 24.12 12.55
C ASP A 195 17.00 24.54 11.85
N LEU A 196 16.90 25.53 10.96
CA LEU A 196 17.94 25.98 10.03
C LEU A 196 19.24 26.44 10.74
N GLY A 197 19.18 26.69 12.05
CA GLY A 197 20.29 27.27 12.82
C GLY A 197 21.35 26.30 13.36
N ASN A 198 21.13 24.97 13.38
CA ASN A 198 22.06 24.02 14.02
C ASN A 198 22.14 22.66 13.29
N PHE A 199 22.92 22.60 12.21
CA PHE A 199 23.43 21.32 11.69
C PHE A 199 24.39 20.72 12.71
N SER A 200 23.87 19.87 13.60
CA SER A 200 24.67 19.12 14.56
C SER A 200 24.75 17.66 14.15
N SER A 201 25.91 17.03 14.31
CA SER A 201 26.10 15.57 14.21
C SER A 201 25.09 14.80 15.06
N LEU A 202 24.55 15.44 16.10
CA LEU A 202 23.52 14.94 16.99
C LEU A 202 22.17 14.72 16.27
N LYS A 203 21.81 15.56 15.29
CA LYS A 203 20.58 15.42 14.49
C LYS A 203 20.68 14.26 13.50
N PHE A 204 21.86 14.04 12.90
CA PHE A 204 22.13 12.87 12.07
C PHE A 204 22.06 11.57 12.90
N LEU A 205 22.62 11.58 14.10
CA LEU A 205 22.50 10.44 15.02
C LEU A 205 21.04 10.20 15.44
N GLN A 206 20.28 11.27 15.69
CA GLN A 206 18.85 11.18 16.00
C GLN A 206 18.04 10.60 14.82
N PHE A 207 18.37 10.97 13.57
CA PHE A 207 17.74 10.40 12.38
C PHE A 207 17.97 8.89 12.29
N ILE A 208 19.23 8.44 12.44
CA ILE A 208 19.56 7.01 12.47
C ILE A 208 18.85 6.32 13.63
N GLY A 209 18.82 6.94 14.81
CA GLY A 209 18.12 6.43 15.98
C GLY A 209 16.62 6.23 15.76
N ASN A 210 15.95 7.24 15.19
CA ASN A 210 14.52 7.18 14.87
C ASN A 210 14.23 6.12 13.81
N PHE A 211 15.06 6.01 12.77
CA PHE A 211 14.93 4.96 11.77
C PHE A 211 15.07 3.56 12.39
N LEU A 212 16.12 3.33 13.19
CA LEU A 212 16.34 2.04 13.85
C LEU A 212 15.23 1.72 14.85
N TYR A 213 14.71 2.72 15.56
CA TYR A 213 13.58 2.57 16.47
C TYR A 213 12.32 2.15 15.71
N LEU A 214 11.91 2.92 14.70
CA LEU A 214 10.72 2.62 13.89
C LEU A 214 10.86 1.25 13.23
N PHE A 215 12.00 0.98 12.60
CA PHE A 215 12.25 -0.30 11.95
C PHE A 215 12.23 -1.48 12.93
N GLY A 216 12.95 -1.35 14.04
CA GLY A 216 13.08 -2.40 15.07
C GLY A 216 11.78 -2.67 15.81
N ALA A 217 11.10 -1.62 16.26
CA ALA A 217 9.82 -1.74 16.99
C ALA A 217 8.70 -2.28 16.09
N SER A 218 8.60 -1.80 14.83
CA SER A 218 7.60 -2.31 13.87
C SER A 218 7.84 -3.78 13.54
N THR A 219 9.11 -4.17 13.35
CA THR A 219 9.50 -5.57 13.12
C THR A 219 9.17 -6.44 14.34
N PHE A 220 9.50 -5.99 15.55
CA PHE A 220 9.21 -6.72 16.78
C PHE A 220 7.71 -6.93 16.97
N LEU A 221 6.89 -5.90 16.77
CA LEU A 221 5.43 -6.00 16.85
C LEU A 221 4.86 -6.97 15.81
N GLY A 222 5.39 -6.95 14.58
CA GLY A 222 5.01 -7.87 13.51
C GLY A 222 5.33 -9.32 13.86
N VAL A 223 6.54 -9.57 14.36
CA VAL A 223 6.95 -10.91 14.81
C VAL A 223 6.11 -11.38 16.00
N ALA A 224 5.88 -10.52 16.98
CA ALA A 224 5.09 -10.85 18.17
C ALA A 224 3.64 -11.19 17.82
N SER A 225 2.99 -10.39 16.96
CA SER A 225 1.62 -10.65 16.49
C SER A 225 1.51 -11.92 15.64
N GLY A 226 2.50 -12.20 14.78
CA GLY A 226 2.58 -13.44 14.01
C GLY A 226 2.73 -14.69 14.88
N LEU A 227 3.58 -14.63 15.92
CA LEU A 227 3.75 -15.72 16.89
C LEU A 227 2.51 -15.89 17.78
N LEU A 228 1.87 -14.78 18.18
CA LEU A 228 0.62 -14.81 18.92
C LEU A 228 -0.48 -15.50 18.10
N SER A 229 -0.59 -15.20 16.81
CA SER A 229 -1.52 -15.88 15.91
C SER A 229 -1.26 -17.40 15.85
N ALA A 230 0.00 -17.80 15.69
CA ALA A 230 0.38 -19.22 15.71
C ALA A 230 0.00 -19.91 17.04
N TYR A 231 0.20 -19.23 18.16
CA TYR A 231 -0.19 -19.73 19.49
C TYR A 231 -1.70 -19.84 19.65
N VAL A 232 -2.45 -18.82 19.23
CA VAL A 232 -3.92 -18.77 19.26
C VAL A 232 -4.50 -19.94 18.47
N ILE A 233 -4.04 -20.16 17.25
CA ILE A 233 -4.49 -21.27 16.39
C ILE A 233 -4.13 -22.62 17.00
N LYS A 234 -2.91 -22.77 17.53
CA LYS A 234 -2.46 -24.02 18.18
C LYS A 234 -3.23 -24.34 19.46
N LYS A 235 -3.53 -23.34 20.30
CA LYS A 235 -4.13 -23.54 21.63
C LYS A 235 -5.66 -23.61 21.58
N LEU A 236 -6.31 -22.84 20.71
CA LEU A 236 -7.77 -22.78 20.71
C LEU A 236 -8.42 -24.07 20.20
N TYR A 237 -7.71 -25.02 19.58
CA TYR A 237 -8.24 -26.30 19.05
C TYR A 237 -9.51 -26.18 18.16
N PHE A 238 -9.97 -24.96 17.87
CA PHE A 238 -11.23 -24.61 17.19
C PHE A 238 -11.13 -24.77 15.67
N GLY A 239 -9.92 -24.94 15.13
CA GLY A 239 -9.62 -24.96 13.70
C GLY A 239 -9.83 -26.31 13.00
N ARG A 240 -9.93 -27.42 13.76
CA ARG A 240 -10.00 -28.77 13.17
C ARG A 240 -11.26 -29.05 12.34
N HIS A 241 -12.27 -28.19 12.40
CA HIS A 241 -13.55 -28.37 11.72
C HIS A 241 -13.75 -27.52 10.44
N SER A 242 -12.95 -26.47 10.19
CA SER A 242 -13.08 -25.67 8.95
C SER A 242 -11.89 -24.75 8.73
N THR A 243 -11.18 -24.95 7.62
CA THR A 243 -10.01 -24.16 7.18
C THR A 243 -10.35 -22.68 6.97
N ASP A 244 -11.57 -22.37 6.56
CA ASP A 244 -12.00 -20.98 6.33
C ASP A 244 -11.91 -20.12 7.60
N ARG A 245 -12.12 -20.74 8.77
CA ARG A 245 -11.99 -20.05 10.07
C ARG A 245 -10.54 -19.76 10.43
N GLU A 246 -9.63 -20.69 10.14
CA GLU A 246 -8.20 -20.50 10.40
C GLU A 246 -7.64 -19.37 9.52
N VAL A 247 -8.04 -19.32 8.25
CA VAL A 247 -7.69 -18.23 7.33
C VAL A 247 -8.30 -16.90 7.78
N ALA A 248 -9.57 -16.88 8.19
CA ALA A 248 -10.21 -15.67 8.72
C ALA A 248 -9.49 -15.13 9.97
N ILE A 249 -9.07 -16.00 10.89
CA ILE A 249 -8.30 -15.60 12.07
C ILE A 249 -6.93 -15.05 11.68
N MET A 250 -6.23 -15.67 10.73
CA MET A 250 -4.95 -15.14 10.22
C MET A 250 -5.10 -13.72 9.65
N MET A 251 -6.14 -13.48 8.85
CA MET A 251 -6.44 -12.15 8.31
C MET A 251 -6.78 -11.15 9.41
N LEU A 252 -7.63 -11.53 10.37
CA LEU A 252 -8.01 -10.65 11.49
C LEU A 252 -6.78 -10.25 12.32
N MET A 253 -5.87 -11.20 12.58
CA MET A 253 -4.64 -10.95 13.32
C MET A 253 -3.66 -10.07 12.53
N ALA A 254 -3.60 -10.21 11.21
CA ALA A 254 -2.83 -9.31 10.35
C ALA A 254 -3.36 -7.87 10.43
N TYR A 255 -4.68 -7.68 10.28
CA TYR A 255 -5.32 -6.38 10.47
C TYR A 255 -5.10 -5.80 11.87
N LEU A 256 -5.22 -6.63 12.90
CA LEU A 256 -4.95 -6.20 14.27
C LEU A 256 -3.51 -5.70 14.43
N SER A 257 -2.54 -6.38 13.80
CA SER A 257 -1.14 -5.95 13.83
C SER A 257 -0.93 -4.60 13.14
N TYR A 258 -1.64 -4.34 12.04
CA TYR A 258 -1.63 -3.04 11.35
C TYR A 258 -2.15 -1.93 12.26
N MET A 259 -3.37 -2.11 12.79
CA MET A 259 -4.02 -1.10 13.61
C MET A 259 -3.24 -0.81 14.90
N LEU A 260 -2.63 -1.83 15.51
CA LEU A 260 -1.77 -1.64 16.68
C LEU A 260 -0.50 -0.85 16.34
N ALA A 261 0.08 -1.05 15.16
CA ALA A 261 1.24 -0.27 14.75
C ALA A 261 0.89 1.21 14.54
N GLU A 262 -0.21 1.48 13.82
CA GLU A 262 -0.70 2.85 13.60
C GLU A 262 -1.03 3.56 14.94
N LEU A 263 -1.64 2.86 15.90
CA LEU A 263 -1.92 3.40 17.24
C LEU A 263 -0.66 3.70 18.08
N LEU A 264 0.48 3.08 17.73
CA LEU A 264 1.76 3.24 18.42
C LEU A 264 2.72 4.16 17.66
N ASP A 265 2.25 4.86 16.61
CA ASP A 265 3.07 5.66 15.70
C ASP A 265 4.24 4.87 15.09
N LEU A 266 4.02 3.57 14.83
CA LEU A 266 4.94 2.65 14.17
C LEU A 266 4.54 2.44 12.71
N SER A 267 5.41 1.81 11.91
CA SER A 267 5.10 1.52 10.50
C SER A 267 4.17 0.30 10.40
N GLY A 268 2.89 0.53 10.16
CA GLY A 268 1.89 -0.52 9.95
C GLY A 268 2.23 -1.45 8.78
N ILE A 269 2.80 -0.88 7.71
CA ILE A 269 3.26 -1.61 6.52
C ILE A 269 4.34 -2.64 6.89
N LEU A 270 5.38 -2.21 7.61
CA LEU A 270 6.45 -3.09 8.08
C LEU A 270 5.91 -4.15 9.05
N THR A 271 5.06 -3.75 10.01
CA THR A 271 4.49 -4.66 11.00
C THR A 271 3.67 -5.78 10.37
N VAL A 272 2.74 -5.46 9.47
CA VAL A 272 1.92 -6.46 8.77
C VAL A 272 2.78 -7.39 7.92
N PHE A 273 3.79 -6.85 7.25
CA PHE A 273 4.67 -7.64 6.41
C PHE A 273 5.42 -8.73 7.22
N PHE A 274 6.06 -8.34 8.32
CA PHE A 274 6.74 -9.31 9.19
C PHE A 274 5.77 -10.27 9.87
N CYS A 275 4.56 -9.81 10.21
CA CYS A 275 3.49 -10.66 10.69
C CYS A 275 3.14 -11.76 9.67
N GLY A 276 2.97 -11.40 8.39
CA GLY A 276 2.76 -12.34 7.29
C GLY A 276 3.90 -13.35 7.11
N ILE A 277 5.15 -12.91 7.17
CA ILE A 277 6.33 -13.79 7.09
C ILE A 277 6.32 -14.83 8.23
N VAL A 278 6.07 -14.40 9.46
CA VAL A 278 6.06 -15.28 10.63
C VAL A 278 4.89 -16.25 10.57
N MET A 279 3.69 -15.77 10.20
CA MET A 279 2.52 -16.64 10.02
C MET A 279 2.75 -17.70 8.95
N SER A 280 3.33 -17.32 7.81
CA SER A 280 3.68 -18.27 6.75
C SER A 280 4.69 -19.32 7.21
N HIS A 281 5.53 -19.05 8.21
CA HIS A 281 6.51 -20.01 8.72
C HIS A 281 5.93 -20.93 9.79
N TYR A 282 5.29 -20.36 10.80
CA TYR A 282 4.85 -21.10 11.99
C TYR A 282 3.38 -21.48 11.96
N THR A 283 2.52 -20.58 11.48
CA THR A 283 1.07 -20.82 11.45
C THR A 283 0.72 -21.77 10.31
N TRP A 284 1.38 -21.64 9.16
CA TRP A 284 1.14 -22.52 8.01
C TRP A 284 1.36 -23.99 8.34
N HIS A 285 2.45 -24.34 9.05
CA HIS A 285 2.74 -25.73 9.43
C HIS A 285 1.65 -26.32 10.32
N ASN A 286 1.11 -25.53 11.25
CA ASN A 286 0.00 -25.95 12.12
C ASN A 286 -1.30 -26.17 11.32
N VAL A 287 -1.51 -25.43 10.23
CA VAL A 287 -2.67 -25.56 9.33
C VAL A 287 -2.49 -26.70 8.31
N THR A 288 -1.26 -27.02 7.89
CA THR A 288 -1.02 -28.10 6.91
C THR A 288 -1.04 -29.49 7.55
N GLU A 289 -0.70 -29.62 8.84
CA GLU A 289 -0.85 -30.90 9.57
C GLU A 289 -2.32 -31.41 9.61
N SER A 290 -3.30 -30.53 9.40
CA SER A 290 -4.72 -30.87 9.33
C SER A 290 -5.24 -31.13 7.90
N MET A 291 -4.41 -31.07 6.84
CA MET A 291 -4.82 -31.21 5.43
C MET A 291 -4.00 -32.20 4.57
N PRO A 292 -4.63 -32.93 3.63
CA PRO A 292 -3.96 -33.47 2.44
C PRO A 292 -3.61 -32.35 1.44
N SER A 293 -2.41 -32.39 0.87
CA SER A 293 -1.78 -31.36 0.02
C SER A 293 -2.58 -30.72 -1.13
N PRO A 294 -3.58 -31.36 -1.80
CA PRO A 294 -4.22 -30.75 -2.97
C PRO A 294 -5.29 -29.68 -2.63
N ARG A 295 -6.02 -29.82 -1.52
CA ARG A 295 -7.09 -28.86 -1.14
C ARG A 295 -6.52 -27.56 -0.55
N CYS A 296 -5.36 -27.65 0.10
CA CYS A 296 -4.66 -26.57 0.77
C CYS A 296 -4.21 -25.47 -0.23
N HIS A 297 -3.61 -25.87 -1.35
CA HIS A 297 -3.23 -24.95 -2.43
C HIS A 297 -4.45 -24.32 -3.13
N SER A 298 -5.59 -25.01 -3.16
CA SER A 298 -6.79 -24.53 -3.85
C SER A 298 -7.58 -23.49 -3.04
N SER A 299 -7.54 -23.54 -1.71
CA SER A 299 -8.24 -22.58 -0.84
C SER A 299 -7.50 -21.24 -0.76
N LEU A 300 -6.17 -21.27 -0.61
CA LEU A 300 -5.34 -20.06 -0.67
C LEU A 300 -5.28 -19.49 -2.08
N ARG A 301 -5.23 -20.31 -3.13
CA ARG A 301 -5.45 -19.79 -4.48
C ARG A 301 -6.84 -19.22 -4.62
N ARG A 302 -7.93 -19.86 -4.18
CA ARG A 302 -9.27 -19.25 -4.31
C ARG A 302 -9.42 -17.97 -3.51
N PHE A 303 -8.82 -17.84 -2.32
CA PHE A 303 -8.91 -16.60 -1.53
C PHE A 303 -7.95 -15.53 -2.03
N SER A 304 -6.70 -15.88 -2.34
CA SER A 304 -5.73 -14.98 -2.96
C SER A 304 -6.22 -14.57 -4.35
N PHE A 305 -6.88 -15.44 -5.11
CA PHE A 305 -7.50 -15.17 -6.42
C PHE A 305 -8.86 -14.48 -6.29
N SER A 306 -9.65 -14.68 -5.23
CA SER A 306 -10.83 -13.85 -4.96
C SER A 306 -10.42 -12.45 -4.53
N MET A 307 -9.33 -12.30 -3.79
CA MET A 307 -8.79 -11.02 -3.36
C MET A 307 -8.03 -10.33 -4.50
N LEU A 308 -7.22 -11.06 -5.27
CA LEU A 308 -6.60 -10.60 -6.53
C LEU A 308 -7.64 -10.29 -7.59
N ALA A 309 -8.72 -11.08 -7.72
CA ALA A 309 -9.84 -10.72 -8.60
C ALA A 309 -10.58 -9.49 -8.07
N TRP A 310 -10.73 -9.31 -6.77
CA TRP A 310 -11.23 -8.06 -6.21
C TRP A 310 -10.28 -6.88 -6.47
N MET A 311 -8.95 -7.13 -6.47
CA MET A 311 -7.88 -6.15 -6.68
C MET A 311 -7.57 -5.87 -8.16
N HIS A 312 -7.91 -6.75 -9.10
CA HIS A 312 -7.82 -6.48 -10.55
C HIS A 312 -8.90 -5.50 -11.00
N TRP A 313 -9.94 -5.28 -10.18
CA TRP A 313 -11.12 -4.48 -10.52
C TRP A 313 -11.33 -3.22 -9.64
N ILE A 314 -10.38 -2.92 -8.74
CA ILE A 314 -10.27 -1.63 -8.02
C ILE A 314 -9.04 -0.91 -8.56
#